data_AF-A0A1C5D7G8-F1
#
_entry.id   AF-A0A1C5D7G8-F1
#
_cell.length_a   1.000
_cell.length_b   1.000
_cell.length_c   1.000
_cell.angle_alpha   90.00
_cell.angle_beta   90.00
_cell.angle_gamma   90.00
#
_symmetry.space_group_name_H-M   'P 1'
#
loop_
_entity.id
_entity.type
_entity.pdbx_description
1 polymer ?
#
loop_
_entity_poly.entity_id
_entity_poly.type
_entity_poly.pdbx_seq_one_letter_code
_entity_poly.pdbx_strand_id
1 'polypeptide(L)'
;MATENLSPAPRTPAPSHPYPKANRGYGKRSAPDQRPARADDFMLLPERERHIAGYVDHLPDGAAMDIKSLARSIPLYGQMAVGSALRAL
;
A
#
# COMPACT_ATOMS: atom_id res chain seq x y z
N MET A 1 20.10 4.35 -33.86
CA MET A 1 20.57 3.66 -32.65
C MET A 1 20.20 4.52 -31.45
N ALA A 2 19.09 4.23 -30.77
CA ALA A 2 18.65 4.95 -29.58
C ALA A 2 18.66 3.97 -28.41
N THR A 3 19.60 4.16 -27.49
CA THR A 3 19.69 3.36 -26.26
C THR A 3 18.68 3.92 -25.27
N GLU A 4 17.60 3.17 -25.03
CA GLU A 4 16.66 3.41 -23.95
C GLU A 4 17.34 3.06 -22.62
N ASN A 5 17.70 4.10 -21.86
CA ASN A 5 18.31 3.96 -20.54
C ASN A 5 17.21 3.65 -19.52
N LEU A 6 16.77 2.39 -19.49
CA LEU A 6 15.86 1.86 -18.48
C LEU A 6 16.62 1.82 -17.15
N SER A 7 16.49 2.88 -16.36
CA SER A 7 16.97 2.92 -14.99
C SER A 7 16.18 1.87 -14.18
N PRO A 8 16.79 0.79 -13.68
CA PRO A 8 16.11 -0.08 -12.74
C PRO A 8 16.07 0.67 -11.41
N ALA A 9 14.95 1.30 -11.09
CA ALA A 9 14.71 1.77 -9.73
C ALA A 9 14.95 0.57 -8.80
N PRO A 10 15.83 0.67 -7.79
CA PRO A 10 16.07 -0.42 -6.88
C PRO A 10 14.74 -0.74 -6.21
N ARG A 11 14.23 -1.95 -6.41
CA ARG A 11 13.08 -2.44 -5.64
C ARG A 11 13.56 -2.53 -4.20
N THR A 12 13.27 -1.51 -3.41
CA THR A 12 13.51 -1.54 -1.97
C THR A 12 12.77 -2.78 -1.46
N PRO A 13 13.46 -3.79 -0.89
CA PRO A 13 12.75 -4.89 -0.26
C PRO A 13 11.82 -4.29 0.80
N ALA A 14 10.56 -4.70 0.77
CA ALA A 14 9.57 -4.26 1.75
C ALA A 14 10.18 -4.40 3.16
N PRO A 15 10.11 -3.36 4.00
CA PRO A 15 10.73 -3.40 5.32
C PRO A 15 10.23 -4.64 6.05
N SER A 16 11.16 -5.51 6.44
CA SER A 16 10.93 -6.75 7.19
C SER A 16 10.54 -6.48 8.65
N HIS A 17 9.77 -5.42 8.89
CA HIS A 17 9.09 -5.23 10.15
C HIS A 17 7.84 -6.10 10.09
N PRO A 18 7.68 -7.11 10.96
CA PRO A 18 6.42 -7.84 11.04
C PRO A 18 5.34 -6.81 11.36
N TYR A 19 4.47 -6.54 10.38
CA TYR A 19 3.30 -5.70 10.60
C TYR A 19 2.59 -6.22 11.85
N PRO A 20 2.21 -5.34 12.79
CA PRO A 20 1.54 -5.79 14.01
C PRO A 20 0.31 -6.60 13.58
N LYS A 21 0.19 -7.84 14.08
CA LYS A 21 -0.97 -8.67 13.76
C LYS A 21 -2.19 -8.09 14.45
N ALA A 22 -3.28 -7.99 13.70
CA ALA A 22 -4.55 -7.57 14.26
C ALA A 22 -5.12 -8.66 15.18
N ASN A 23 -5.96 -8.24 16.12
CA ASN A 23 -6.76 -9.16 16.92
C ASN A 23 -7.65 -10.03 16.03
N ARG A 24 -8.02 -11.23 16.50
CA ARG A 24 -8.94 -12.13 15.79
C ARG A 24 -10.24 -11.37 15.47
N GLY A 25 -10.56 -11.26 14.19
CA GLY A 25 -11.71 -10.48 13.73
C GLY A 25 -11.38 -9.09 13.20
N TYR A 26 -10.13 -8.63 13.25
CA TYR A 26 -9.68 -7.33 12.74
C TYR A 26 -8.53 -7.50 11.74
N GLY A 27 -8.11 -6.41 11.09
CA GLY A 27 -7.01 -6.39 10.13
C GLY A 27 -7.42 -6.70 8.69
N LYS A 28 -6.45 -6.64 7.77
CA LYS A 28 -6.69 -6.98 6.35
C LYS A 28 -7.17 -8.43 6.24
N ARG A 29 -8.24 -8.64 5.47
CA ARG A 29 -8.76 -9.98 5.17
C ARG A 29 -8.85 -10.14 3.66
N SER A 30 -8.10 -11.07 3.10
CA SER A 30 -8.30 -11.46 1.71
C SER A 30 -9.58 -12.29 1.58
N ALA A 31 -10.34 -12.07 0.51
CA ALA A 31 -11.48 -12.91 0.17
C ALA A 31 -10.97 -14.24 -0.44
N PRO A 32 -11.67 -15.37 -0.23
CA PRO A 32 -11.21 -16.68 -0.71
C PRO A 32 -11.03 -16.77 -2.23
N ASP A 33 -11.73 -15.93 -3.01
CA ASP A 33 -11.60 -15.83 -4.48
C ASP A 33 -10.88 -14.54 -4.92
N GLN A 34 -10.16 -13.87 -4.01
CA GLN A 34 -9.48 -12.63 -4.34
C GLN A 34 -8.35 -12.90 -5.33
N ARG A 35 -8.43 -12.20 -6.47
CA ARG A 35 -7.40 -12.25 -7.50
C ARG A 35 -6.09 -11.66 -6.95
N PRO A 36 -4.92 -12.11 -7.44
CA PRO A 36 -3.65 -11.49 -7.07
C PRO A 36 -3.67 -10.00 -7.37
N ALA A 37 -3.15 -9.20 -6.43
CA ALA A 37 -2.93 -7.77 -6.57
C ALA A 37 -2.26 -7.42 -7.91
N ARG A 38 -2.88 -6.57 -8.72
CA ARG A 38 -2.28 -6.05 -9.96
C ARG A 38 -1.90 -4.59 -9.79
N ALA A 39 -0.79 -4.22 -10.41
CA ALA A 39 -0.31 -2.82 -10.42
C ALA A 39 -1.36 -1.84 -10.98
N ASP A 40 -2.25 -2.34 -11.83
CA ASP A 40 -3.25 -1.54 -12.53
C ASP A 40 -4.57 -1.37 -11.75
N ASP A 41 -4.79 -2.12 -10.66
CA ASP A 41 -6.07 -2.15 -9.94
C ASP A 41 -6.51 -0.76 -9.41
N PHE A 42 -5.54 0.12 -9.19
CA PHE A 42 -5.74 1.48 -8.68
C PHE A 42 -5.40 2.59 -9.69
N MET A 43 -5.26 2.27 -10.98
CA MET A 43 -4.90 3.26 -12.00
C MET A 43 -5.92 4.40 -12.14
N LEU A 44 -7.21 4.12 -11.88
CA LEU A 44 -8.30 5.10 -11.96
C LEU A 44 -8.36 6.07 -10.78
N LEU A 45 -7.66 5.77 -9.69
CA LEU A 45 -7.59 6.65 -8.52
C LEU A 45 -6.61 7.80 -8.75
N PRO A 46 -6.81 8.97 -8.10
CA PRO A 46 -5.78 10.00 -8.08
C PRO A 46 -4.48 9.46 -7.46
N GLU A 47 -3.34 10.09 -7.77
CA GLU A 47 -2.01 9.57 -7.45
C GLU A 47 -1.81 9.26 -5.95
N ARG A 48 -2.35 10.11 -5.09
CA ARG A 48 -2.30 9.95 -3.63
C ARG A 48 -3.03 8.68 -3.19
N GLU A 49 -4.29 8.54 -3.58
CA GLU A 49 -5.15 7.40 -3.26
C GLU A 49 -4.56 6.11 -3.83
N ARG A 50 -4.07 6.14 -5.06
CA ARG A 50 -3.41 5.00 -5.70
C ARG A 50 -2.22 4.50 -4.90
N HIS A 51 -1.34 5.41 -4.48
CA HIS A 51 -0.13 5.03 -3.74
C HIS A 51 -0.48 4.44 -2.37
N ILE A 52 -1.47 5.02 -1.69
CA ILE A 52 -1.95 4.54 -0.39
C ILE A 52 -2.68 3.19 -0.51
N ALA A 53 -3.55 3.05 -1.51
CA ALA A 53 -4.29 1.82 -1.76
C ALA A 53 -3.36 0.66 -2.13
N GLY A 54 -2.38 0.89 -3.01
CA GLY A 54 -1.37 -0.11 -3.34
C GLY A 54 -0.55 -0.55 -2.14
N TYR A 55 -0.19 0.38 -1.24
CA TYR A 55 0.51 0.02 -0.01
C TYR A 55 -0.35 -0.88 0.90
N VAL A 56 -1.63 -0.54 1.09
CA VAL A 56 -2.56 -1.33 1.92
C VAL A 56 -2.83 -2.70 1.30
N ASP A 57 -2.94 -2.78 -0.02
CA ASP A 57 -3.22 -4.03 -0.72
C ASP A 57 -2.05 -5.03 -0.63
N HIS A 58 -0.81 -4.54 -0.57
CA HIS A 58 0.37 -5.36 -0.32
C HIS A 58 0.54 -5.81 1.14
N LEU A 59 -0.29 -5.35 2.08
CA LEU A 59 -0.22 -5.83 3.46
C LEU A 59 -0.54 -7.33 3.52
N PRO A 60 0.16 -8.09 4.38
CA PRO A 60 -0.16 -9.49 4.59
C PRO A 60 -1.51 -9.64 5.30
N ASP A 61 -2.16 -10.78 5.08
CA ASP A 61 -3.42 -11.07 5.75
C ASP A 61 -3.27 -11.09 7.28
N GLY A 62 -4.25 -10.49 7.94
CA GLY A 62 -4.25 -10.29 9.38
C GLY A 62 -3.30 -9.18 9.86
N ALA A 63 -2.66 -8.43 8.97
CA ALA A 63 -1.93 -7.22 9.37
C ALA A 63 -2.89 -6.14 9.87
N ALA A 64 -2.50 -5.49 10.96
CA ALA A 64 -3.05 -4.21 11.41
C ALA A 64 -2.12 -3.09 10.96
N MET A 65 -2.71 -1.98 10.51
CA MET A 65 -1.97 -0.75 10.32
C MET A 65 -2.88 0.44 10.59
N ASP A 66 -2.39 1.38 11.38
CA ASP A 66 -3.06 2.64 11.66
C ASP A 66 -2.58 3.75 10.70
N ILE A 67 -3.35 4.84 10.62
CA ILE A 67 -3.06 5.99 9.75
C ILE A 67 -1.68 6.60 10.05
N LYS A 68 -1.27 6.62 11.32
CA LYS A 68 0.00 7.21 11.74
C LYS A 68 1.18 6.35 11.29
N SER A 69 1.06 5.04 11.41
CA SER A 69 2.05 4.06 10.92
C SER A 69 2.14 4.10 9.40
N LEU A 70 1.00 4.21 8.71
CA LEU A 70 0.95 4.31 7.25
C LEU A 70 1.59 5.61 6.72
N ALA A 71 1.34 6.75 7.38
CA ALA A 71 1.98 8.01 7.04
C ALA A 71 3.50 8.01 7.32
N ARG A 72 3.96 7.22 8.31
CA ARG A 72 5.39 7.04 8.56
C ARG A 72 6.07 6.21 7.47
N SER A 73 5.38 5.21 6.90
CA SER A 73 5.90 4.42 5.79
C SER A 73 5.85 5.15 4.45
N ILE A 74 4.98 6.18 4.32
CA ILE A 74 4.81 6.97 3.11
C ILE A 74 5.13 8.44 3.42
N PRO A 75 6.43 8.83 3.48
CA PRO A 75 6.84 10.17 3.90
C PRO A 75 6.38 11.29 2.94
N LEU A 76 5.89 10.93 1.74
CA LEU A 76 5.30 11.85 0.78
C LEU A 76 3.96 12.45 1.26
N TYR A 77 3.24 11.79 2.17
CA TYR A 77 1.92 12.23 2.62
C TYR A 77 1.83 12.27 4.16
N GLY A 78 1.39 13.42 4.68
CA GLY A 78 1.13 13.57 6.11
C GLY A 78 -0.07 12.73 6.59
N GLN A 79 -0.19 12.55 7.91
CA GLN A 79 -1.26 11.75 8.54
C GLN A 79 -2.68 12.15 8.09
N MET A 80 -2.94 13.46 7.95
CA MET A 80 -4.25 13.94 7.49
C MET A 80 -4.51 13.58 6.02
N ALA A 81 -3.50 13.70 5.15
CA ALA A 81 -3.62 13.32 3.75
C ALA A 81 -3.89 11.83 3.60
N VAL A 82 -3.20 11.00 4.40
CA VAL A 82 -3.41 9.55 4.43
C VAL A 82 -4.82 9.20 4.92
N GLY A 83 -5.27 9.80 6.02
CA GLY A 83 -6.61 9.59 6.55
C GLY A 83 -7.72 10.04 5.60
N SER A 84 -7.51 11.16 4.89
CA SER A 84 -8.46 11.64 3.88
C SER A 84 -8.52 10.71 2.67
N ALA A 85 -7.38 10.20 2.20
CA ALA A 85 -7.33 9.28 1.06
C ALA A 85 -8.03 7.96 1.39
N LEU A 86 -7.75 7.37 2.56
CA LEU A 86 -8.42 6.13 3.00
C LEU A 86 -9.94 6.27 3.13
N ARG A 87 -10.44 7.48 3.41
CA ARG A 87 -11.89 7.77 3.45
C ARG A 87 -12.50 7.96 2.06
N ALA A 88 -11.68 8.20 1.05
CA ALA A 88 -12.11 8.43 -0.32
C ALA A 88 -12.01 7.19 -1.22
N LEU A 89 -11.41 6.10 -0.71
CA LEU A 89 -11.43 4.76 -1.31
C LEU A 89 -12.78 4.08 -1.07
#